data_AF-A0A7W1W7X3-F1
#
_entry.id   AF-A0A7W1W7X3-F1
#
_cell.length_a   1.000
_cell.length_b   1.000
_cell.length_c   1.000
_cell.angle_alpha   90.00
_cell.angle_beta   90.00
_cell.angle_gamma   90.00
#
_symmetry.space_group_name_H-M   'P 1'
#
loop_
_entity.id
_entity.type
_entity.pdbx_description
1 polymer ?
#
loop_
_entity_poly.entity_id
_entity_poly.type
_entity_poly.pdbx_seq_one_letter_code
_entity_poly.pdbx_strand_id
1 'polypeptide(L)' 'ALVRSDLWHPEKHFSAGNVPTMGTILAAHMKGKMDANEYDRELPERVRKTLY' A
#
# COMPACT_ATOMS: atom_id res chain seq x y z
N ALA A 1 15.96 -2.24 -19.06
CA ALA A 1 14.52 -1.94 -18.84
C ALA A 1 14.29 -0.65 -18.05
N LEU A 2 15.17 -0.28 -17.11
CA LEU A 2 15.04 0.91 -16.26
C LEU A 2 14.78 2.25 -17.00
N VAL A 3 15.51 2.53 -18.08
CA VAL A 3 15.37 3.78 -18.87
C VAL A 3 14.00 3.88 -19.54
N ARG A 4 13.42 2.75 -19.99
CA ARG A 4 12.09 2.71 -20.63
C ARG A 4 10.94 2.78 -19.64
N SER A 5 11.18 2.38 -18.39
CA SER A 5 10.20 2.44 -17.32
C SER A 5 10.18 3.79 -16.62
N ASP A 6 11.05 4.73 -17.02
CA ASP A 6 11.18 6.08 -16.47
C ASP A 6 11.29 6.17 -14.94
N LEU A 7 11.70 5.09 -14.28
CA LEU A 7 11.80 5.03 -12.82
C LEU A 7 12.84 6.01 -12.26
N TRP A 8 13.74 6.49 -13.12
CA TRP A 8 14.76 7.47 -12.79
C TRP A 8 14.27 8.93 -12.85
N HIS A 9 13.13 9.20 -13.50
CA HIS A 9 12.60 10.57 -13.66
C HIS A 9 11.85 11.01 -12.39
N PRO A 10 12.38 11.98 -11.62
CA PRO A 10 11.77 12.42 -10.36
C PRO A 10 10.41 13.08 -10.54
N GLU A 11 10.15 13.69 -11.71
CA GLU A 11 8.84 14.27 -12.04
C GLU A 11 7.73 13.23 -12.19
N LYS A 12 8.09 11.97 -12.47
CA LYS A 12 7.16 10.85 -12.56
C LYS A 12 7.01 10.09 -11.24
N HIS A 13 7.67 10.55 -10.17
CA HIS A 13 7.52 9.96 -8.85
C HIS A 13 6.18 10.41 -8.27
N PHE A 14 5.33 9.45 -7.94
CA PHE A 14 4.09 9.73 -7.23
C PHE A 14 4.41 10.24 -5.82
N SER A 15 3.70 11.29 -5.40
CA SER A 15 3.74 11.72 -4.00
C SER A 15 3.20 10.61 -3.10
N ALA A 16 3.75 10.51 -1.88
CA ALA A 16 3.42 9.43 -0.94
C ALA A 16 1.91 9.32 -0.63
N GLY A 17 1.14 10.41 -0.77
CA GLY A 17 -0.31 10.41 -0.57
C GLY A 17 -1.15 9.87 -1.74
N ASN A 18 -0.55 9.70 -2.93
CA ASN A 18 -1.22 9.11 -4.10
C ASN A 18 -1.10 7.58 -4.14
N VAL A 19 -0.31 6.99 -3.24
CA VAL A 19 -0.15 5.54 -3.15
C VAL A 19 -1.27 4.98 -2.27
N PRO A 20 -2.07 4.03 -2.76
CA PRO A 20 -3.13 3.43 -1.94
C PRO A 20 -2.52 2.70 -0.75
N THR A 21 -3.20 2.77 0.39
CA THR A 21 -2.78 2.06 1.59
C THR A 21 -2.87 0.55 1.40
N MET A 22 -2.18 -0.21 2.25
CA MET A 22 -2.21 -1.67 2.13
C MET A 22 -3.61 -2.24 2.36
N GLY A 23 -4.36 -1.70 3.32
CA GLY A 23 -5.77 -2.03 3.51
C GLY A 23 -6.60 -1.75 2.27
N THR A 24 -6.36 -0.64 1.57
CA THR A 24 -7.09 -0.28 0.34
C THR A 24 -6.80 -1.26 -0.80
N ILE A 25 -5.54 -1.66 -0.98
CA ILE A 25 -5.14 -2.65 -2.00
C ILE A 25 -5.76 -4.02 -1.71
N LEU A 26 -5.73 -4.47 -0.46
CA LEU A 26 -6.30 -5.74 -0.04
C LEU A 26 -7.83 -5.75 -0.14
N ALA A 27 -8.49 -4.67 0.26
CA ALA A 27 -9.93 -4.51 0.10
C ALA A 27 -10.36 -4.56 -1.38
N ALA A 28 -9.60 -3.89 -2.27
CA ALA A 28 -9.83 -3.95 -3.71
C ALA A 28 -9.67 -5.38 -4.26
N HIS A 29 -8.63 -6.10 -3.83
CA HIS A 29 -8.40 -7.49 -4.22
C HIS A 29 -9.51 -8.44 -3.71
N MET A 30 -9.99 -8.23 -2.48
CA MET A 30 -11.04 -9.05 -1.86
C MET A 30 -12.46 -8.64 -2.27
N LYS A 31 -12.63 -7.72 -3.25
CA LYS A 31 -13.92 -7.18 -3.70
C LYS A 31 -14.75 -6.57 -2.55
N GLY A 32 -14.10 -5.86 -1.64
CA GLY A 32 -14.78 -5.15 -0.54
C GLY A 32 -15.25 -6.04 0.61
N LYS A 33 -14.82 -7.31 0.69
CA LYS A 33 -15.10 -8.19 1.84
C LYS A 33 -14.32 -7.83 3.11
N MET A 34 -13.61 -6.71 3.07
CA MET A 34 -12.63 -6.30 4.05
C MET A 34 -12.66 -4.78 4.14
N ASP A 35 -12.70 -4.26 5.37
CA ASP A 35 -12.57 -2.83 5.62
C ASP A 35 -11.09 -2.45 5.61
N ALA A 36 -10.72 -1.59 4.66
CA ALA A 36 -9.36 -1.10 4.50
C ALA A 36 -8.87 -0.31 5.72
N ASN A 37 -9.77 0.45 6.35
CA ASN A 37 -9.45 1.40 7.41
C ASN A 37 -9.37 0.72 8.79
N GLU A 38 -10.15 -0.34 8.99
CA GLU A 38 -9.97 -1.26 10.11
C GLU A 38 -8.63 -2.00 10.01
N TYR A 39 -8.32 -2.53 8.81
CA TYR A 39 -7.07 -3.24 8.57
C TYR A 39 -5.83 -2.37 8.78
N ASP A 40 -5.80 -1.15 8.23
CA ASP A 40 -4.68 -0.24 8.40
C ASP A 40 -4.48 0.19 9.87
N ARG A 41 -5.55 0.24 10.67
CA ARG A 41 -5.47 0.54 12.11
C ARG A 41 -4.92 -0.61 12.93
N GLU A 42 -5.25 -1.85 12.59
CA GLU A 42 -4.76 -3.03 13.32
C GLU A 42 -3.36 -3.49 12.87
N LEU A 43 -2.91 -3.04 11.68
CA LEU A 43 -1.66 -3.47 11.08
C LEU A 43 -0.43 -3.28 11.99
N PRO A 44 -0.22 -2.14 12.68
CA PRO A 44 0.96 -1.94 13.52
C PRO A 44 1.03 -2.94 14.68
N GLU A 45 -0.11 -3.19 15.33
CA GLU A 45 -0.22 -4.13 16.44
C GLU A 45 -0.02 -5.58 15.96
N ARG A 46 -0.58 -5.92 14.80
CA ARG A 46 -0.44 -7.26 14.22
C ARG A 46 1.01 -7.55 13.82
N VAL A 47 1.67 -6.59 13.16
CA VAL A 47 3.09 -6.69 12.78
C VAL A 47 3.96 -6.89 14.02
N ARG A 48 3.74 -6.13 15.10
CA ARG A 48 4.46 -6.32 16.36
C ARG A 48 4.30 -7.71 16.96
N LYS A 49 3.12 -8.33 16.83
CA LYS A 49 2.81 -9.64 17.41
C LYS A 49 3.27 -10.84 16.58
N THR A 50 3.54 -10.67 15.29
CA THR A 50 3.83 -11.78 14.37
C THR A 50 5.23 -11.75 13.77
N LEU A 51 5.86 -10.58 13.69
CA LEU A 51 7.20 -10.43 13.10
C LEU A 51 8.32 -10.28 14.15
N TYR A 52 7.98 -10.33 15.44
CA TYR A 52 8.92 -10.37 16.57
C TYR A 52 8.64 -11.59 17.45
#